data_AF-A0A961E1I1-F1
#
_entry.id   AF-A0A961E1I1-F1
#
_cell.length_a   1.000
_cell.length_b   1.000
_cell.length_c   1.000
_cell.angle_alpha   90.00
_cell.angle_beta   90.00
_cell.angle_gamma   90.00
#
_symmetry.space_group_name_H-M   'P 1'
#
loop_
_entity.id
_entity.type
_entity.pdbx_description
1 polymer ?
#
loop_
_entity_poly.entity_id
_entity_poly.type
_entity_poly.pdbx_seq_one_letter_code
_entity_poly.pdbx_strand_id
1 'polypeptide(L)'
;MSTLFALYSGDAAGYAEAGELGVRLPTGWSITAAKFELQWPADPARRSVIRAHFGARRKAFNWALGQVKADMDARNLNPDHPSVAWELGALRKQWNRVKDQVAPWWSHNSKECYSTGIADAVEALNNWKSSKAGTRKGRRVGFPRLKSLRKDRPRVRFTTGTMRLEDDRRTIVVPVIGALRAMENTRRVQRPLACGRARILNMTLSEQWGRLFVSVNYSVRTPNVAATPKGPAVRAGVDLGLRTLATVATVDESTGEQTIVEYVNPAPLRASLRERRRTGR
;
A
#
# COMPACT_ATOMS: atom_id res chain seq x y z
N MET A 1 -8.40 15.43 2.04
CA MET A 1 -7.89 15.18 0.68
C MET A 1 -6.72 16.14 0.50
N SER A 2 -5.47 15.66 0.48
CA SER A 2 -4.32 16.53 0.25
C SER A 2 -3.88 16.30 -1.18
N THR A 3 -4.31 17.16 -2.08
CA THR A 3 -3.83 17.19 -3.46
C THR A 3 -2.36 17.65 -3.44
N LEU A 4 -1.45 16.73 -3.79
CA LEU A 4 -0.13 17.15 -4.28
C LEU A 4 -0.40 17.80 -5.64
N PHE A 5 -0.28 19.13 -5.71
CA PHE A 5 -0.48 19.85 -6.97
C PHE A 5 0.50 19.31 -8.01
N ALA A 6 -0.02 18.84 -9.14
CA ALA A 6 0.79 18.52 -10.30
C ALA A 6 1.00 19.83 -11.07
N LEU A 7 2.25 20.26 -11.18
CA LEU A 7 2.63 21.37 -12.04
C LEU A 7 2.85 20.83 -13.45
N TYR A 8 2.41 21.56 -14.45
CA TYR A 8 2.66 21.25 -15.85
C TYR A 8 3.19 22.48 -16.58
N SER A 9 3.86 22.28 -17.71
CA SER A 9 4.54 23.32 -18.48
C SER A 9 3.60 24.10 -19.41
N GLY A 10 2.37 23.62 -19.59
CA GLY A 10 1.35 24.31 -20.37
C GLY A 10 0.83 25.54 -19.63
N ASP A 11 0.34 26.51 -20.40
CA ASP A 11 -0.32 27.69 -19.86
C ASP A 11 -1.85 27.53 -19.88
N ALA A 12 -2.56 28.49 -19.28
CA ALA A 12 -4.01 28.45 -19.15
C ALA A 12 -4.72 28.57 -20.51
N ALA A 13 -4.10 29.26 -21.48
CA ALA A 13 -4.66 29.46 -22.81
C ALA A 13 -4.60 28.17 -23.64
N GLY A 14 -3.46 27.47 -23.64
CA GLY A 14 -3.29 26.19 -24.31
C GLY A 14 -4.15 25.07 -23.72
N TYR A 15 -4.35 25.07 -22.39
CA TYR A 15 -5.31 24.16 -21.77
C TYR A 15 -6.76 24.45 -22.19
N ALA A 16 -7.14 25.73 -22.29
CA ALA A 16 -8.50 26.13 -22.66
C ALA A 16 -8.83 25.81 -24.13
N GLU A 17 -7.87 25.91 -25.04
CA GLU A 17 -8.08 25.63 -26.48
C GLU A 17 -7.98 24.14 -26.83
N ALA A 18 -6.98 23.42 -26.29
CA ALA A 18 -6.66 22.05 -26.71
C ALA A 18 -6.87 20.99 -25.62
N GLY A 19 -7.17 21.40 -24.38
CA GLY A 19 -7.19 20.49 -23.23
C GLY A 19 -5.81 19.97 -22.83
N GLU A 20 -4.74 20.53 -23.40
CA GLU A 20 -3.37 20.07 -23.19
C GLU A 20 -2.73 20.76 -21.99
N LEU A 21 -2.39 19.99 -20.96
CA LEU A 21 -1.71 20.49 -19.77
C LEU A 21 -0.23 20.79 -20.01
N GLY A 22 0.36 20.35 -21.14
CA GLY A 22 1.81 20.36 -21.36
C GLY A 22 2.55 19.26 -20.59
N VAL A 23 3.88 19.37 -20.50
CA VAL A 23 4.72 18.37 -19.82
C VAL A 23 4.65 18.58 -18.32
N ARG A 24 4.41 17.51 -17.55
CA ARG A 24 4.40 17.58 -16.09
C ARG A 24 5.76 18.04 -15.56
N LEU A 25 5.80 19.22 -14.95
CA LEU A 25 7.00 19.78 -14.36
C LEU A 25 7.36 19.04 -13.06
N PRO A 26 8.66 18.77 -12.80
CA PRO A 26 9.07 18.11 -11.57
C PRO A 26 8.78 19.00 -10.36
N THR A 27 7.75 18.66 -9.59
CA THR A 27 7.43 19.33 -8.31
C THR A 27 8.51 19.14 -7.23
N GLY A 28 9.51 18.29 -7.50
CA GLY A 28 10.49 17.78 -6.54
C GLY A 28 9.92 16.73 -5.59
N TRP A 29 8.60 16.50 -5.58
CA TRP A 29 7.93 15.50 -4.76
C TRP A 29 7.74 14.19 -5.52
N SER A 30 8.15 13.09 -4.90
CA SER A 30 7.88 11.73 -5.36
C SER A 30 7.04 10.99 -4.33
N ILE A 31 6.15 10.11 -4.78
CA ILE A 31 5.43 9.19 -3.89
C ILE A 31 6.27 7.92 -3.76
N THR A 32 6.54 7.51 -2.53
CA THR A 32 7.26 6.27 -2.25
C THR A 32 6.63 5.55 -1.07
N ALA A 33 7.16 4.36 -0.77
CA ALA A 33 6.73 3.57 0.37
C ALA A 33 7.93 2.92 1.07
N ALA A 34 7.79 2.74 2.37
CA ALA A 34 8.67 1.90 3.18
C ALA A 34 7.81 0.90 3.96
N LYS A 35 8.35 -0.30 4.17
CA LYS A 35 7.70 -1.33 4.97
C LYS A 35 8.61 -1.66 6.13
N PHE A 36 8.04 -1.67 7.34
CA PHE A 36 8.74 -1.98 8.57
C PHE A 36 8.08 -3.17 9.24
N GLU A 37 8.88 -4.12 9.73
CA GLU A 37 8.39 -5.09 10.70
C GLU A 37 8.21 -4.42 12.06
N LEU A 38 7.13 -4.80 12.75
CA LEU A 38 6.76 -4.31 14.08
C LEU A 38 6.81 -5.44 15.11
N GLN A 39 7.20 -5.08 16.32
CA GLN A 39 7.06 -5.94 17.48
C GLN A 39 5.58 -6.04 17.87
N TRP A 40 5.10 -7.27 18.03
CA TRP A 40 3.82 -7.50 18.69
C TRP A 40 3.88 -6.99 20.13
N PRO A 41 2.86 -6.25 20.61
CA PRO A 41 2.79 -5.85 22.02
C PRO A 41 2.93 -7.06 22.94
N ALA A 42 3.60 -6.93 24.09
CA ALA A 42 3.68 -8.01 25.07
C ALA A 42 2.30 -8.32 25.67
N ASP A 43 1.53 -7.27 25.96
CA ASP A 43 0.18 -7.34 26.49
C ASP A 43 -0.81 -8.02 25.51
N PRO A 44 -1.46 -9.13 25.90
CA PRO A 44 -2.49 -9.80 25.11
C PRO A 44 -3.68 -8.90 24.74
N ALA A 45 -4.09 -7.96 25.60
CA ALA A 45 -5.21 -7.08 25.31
C ALA A 45 -4.89 -6.17 24.11
N ARG A 46 -3.68 -5.59 24.07
CA ARG A 46 -3.21 -4.82 22.91
C ARG A 46 -3.09 -5.65 21.63
N ARG A 47 -2.68 -6.93 21.71
CA ARG A 47 -2.68 -7.83 20.54
C ARG A 47 -4.10 -8.04 20.00
N SER A 48 -5.07 -8.20 20.90
CA SER A 48 -6.48 -8.37 20.55
C SER A 48 -7.06 -7.12 19.88
N VAL A 49 -6.67 -5.92 20.31
CA VAL A 49 -7.05 -4.66 19.64
C VAL A 49 -6.58 -4.64 18.18
N ILE A 50 -5.33 -4.99 17.91
CA ILE A 50 -4.79 -5.06 16.53
C ILE A 50 -5.59 -6.04 15.68
N ARG A 51 -5.85 -7.24 16.20
CA ARG A 51 -6.64 -8.26 15.49
C ARG A 51 -8.10 -7.84 15.29
N ALA A 52 -8.68 -7.13 16.25
CA ALA A 52 -10.01 -6.56 16.15
C ALA A 52 -10.10 -5.56 14.97
N HIS A 53 -9.06 -4.75 14.73
CA HIS A 53 -9.02 -3.84 13.59
C HIS A 53 -9.06 -4.58 12.25
N PHE A 54 -8.35 -5.70 12.12
CA PHE A 54 -8.42 -6.55 10.93
C PHE A 54 -9.80 -7.20 10.77
N GLY A 55 -10.39 -7.65 11.89
CA GLY A 55 -11.75 -8.20 11.93
C GLY A 55 -12.82 -7.19 11.54
N ALA A 56 -12.72 -5.96 12.04
CA ALA A 56 -13.62 -4.85 11.74
C ALA A 56 -13.62 -4.51 10.24
N ARG A 57 -12.44 -4.43 9.62
CA ARG A 57 -12.31 -4.25 8.16
C ARG A 57 -12.97 -5.39 7.38
N ARG A 58 -12.75 -6.64 7.80
CA ARG A 58 -13.39 -7.82 7.18
C ARG A 58 -14.91 -7.81 7.33
N LYS A 59 -15.43 -7.44 8.51
CA LYS A 59 -16.88 -7.32 8.79
C LYS A 59 -17.52 -6.27 7.88
N ALA A 60 -16.92 -5.09 7.74
CA ALA A 60 -17.40 -4.05 6.84
C ALA A 60 -17.42 -4.48 5.36
N PHE A 61 -16.37 -5.16 4.90
CA PHE A 61 -16.35 -5.72 3.53
C PHE A 61 -17.52 -6.69 3.32
N ASN A 62 -17.68 -7.64 4.23
CA ASN A 62 -18.73 -8.67 4.11
C ASN A 62 -20.13 -8.06 4.18
N TRP A 63 -20.32 -7.08 5.06
CA TRP A 63 -21.57 -6.34 5.14
C TRP A 63 -21.87 -5.60 3.83
N ALA A 64 -20.92 -4.85 3.28
CA ALA A 64 -21.11 -4.09 2.04
C ALA A 64 -21.45 -5.01 0.86
N LEU A 65 -20.70 -6.12 0.74
CA LEU A 65 -20.98 -7.13 -0.28
C LEU A 65 -22.34 -7.80 -0.10
N GLY A 66 -22.75 -8.03 1.15
CA GLY A 66 -24.07 -8.57 1.49
C GLY A 66 -25.22 -7.63 1.10
N GLN A 67 -25.08 -6.32 1.35
CA GLN A 67 -26.06 -5.32 0.93
C GLN A 67 -26.19 -5.29 -0.60
N VAL A 68 -25.06 -5.23 -1.31
CA VAL A 68 -25.08 -5.23 -2.78
C VAL A 68 -25.72 -6.50 -3.34
N LYS A 69 -25.44 -7.66 -2.73
CA LYS A 69 -26.06 -8.91 -3.15
C LYS A 69 -27.58 -8.90 -2.90
N ALA A 70 -28.01 -8.44 -1.73
CA ALA A 70 -29.44 -8.32 -1.41
C ALA A 70 -30.17 -7.37 -2.39
N ASP A 71 -29.58 -6.23 -2.72
CA ASP A 71 -30.12 -5.30 -3.72
C ASP A 71 -30.22 -5.95 -5.10
N MET A 72 -29.21 -6.71 -5.52
CA MET A 72 -29.23 -7.44 -6.79
C MET A 72 -30.31 -8.52 -6.82
N ASP A 73 -30.45 -9.29 -5.73
CA ASP A 73 -31.46 -10.33 -5.60
C ASP A 73 -32.88 -9.71 -5.61
N ALA A 74 -33.08 -8.59 -4.90
CA ALA A 74 -34.32 -7.82 -4.92
C ALA A 74 -34.64 -7.25 -6.31
N ARG A 75 -33.64 -6.77 -7.05
CA ARG A 75 -33.80 -6.31 -8.43
C ARG A 75 -34.15 -7.41 -9.42
N ASN A 76 -33.68 -8.64 -9.19
CA ASN A 76 -34.07 -9.78 -10.02
C ASN A 76 -35.55 -10.12 -9.86
N LEU A 77 -36.15 -9.83 -8.69
CA LEU A 77 -37.57 -10.04 -8.41
C LEU A 77 -38.43 -8.84 -8.83
N ASN A 78 -37.93 -7.62 -8.61
CA ASN A 78 -38.60 -6.37 -8.97
C ASN A 78 -37.60 -5.42 -9.67
N PRO A 79 -37.69 -5.26 -11.01
CA PRO A 79 -36.78 -4.41 -11.77
C PRO A 79 -36.69 -2.95 -11.28
N ASP A 80 -37.74 -2.43 -10.66
CA ASP A 80 -37.84 -1.05 -10.16
C ASP A 80 -37.31 -0.87 -8.72
N HIS A 81 -36.77 -1.93 -8.11
CA HIS A 81 -36.19 -1.85 -6.77
C HIS A 81 -35.02 -0.84 -6.71
N PRO A 82 -35.05 0.15 -5.80
CA PRO A 82 -34.01 1.15 -5.70
C PRO A 82 -32.71 0.55 -5.15
N SER A 83 -31.69 0.43 -6.00
CA SER A 83 -30.38 -0.08 -5.58
C SER A 83 -29.45 1.01 -5.09
N VAL A 84 -28.57 0.61 -4.17
CA VAL A 84 -27.48 1.44 -3.70
C VAL A 84 -26.38 1.49 -4.75
N ALA A 85 -25.93 2.69 -5.08
CA ALA A 85 -24.76 2.87 -5.93
C ALA A 85 -23.55 2.15 -5.31
N TRP A 86 -22.79 1.42 -6.13
CA TRP A 86 -21.57 0.71 -5.73
C TRP A 86 -20.40 1.69 -5.55
N GLU A 87 -20.62 2.70 -4.71
CA GLU A 87 -19.70 3.80 -4.45
C GLU A 87 -19.40 3.87 -2.97
N LEU A 88 -18.16 4.22 -2.64
CA LEU A 88 -17.68 4.27 -1.26
C LEU A 88 -18.56 5.20 -0.41
N GLY A 89 -18.93 6.37 -0.94
CA GLY A 89 -19.76 7.35 -0.24
C GLY A 89 -21.17 6.81 0.09
N ALA A 90 -21.82 6.16 -0.87
CA ALA A 90 -23.18 5.63 -0.70
C ALA A 90 -23.20 4.51 0.36
N LEU A 91 -22.33 3.52 0.24
CA LEU A 91 -22.26 2.40 1.19
C LEU A 91 -21.79 2.85 2.59
N ARG A 92 -20.91 3.86 2.69
CA ARG A 92 -20.53 4.43 4.00
C ARG A 92 -21.70 5.15 4.68
N LYS A 93 -22.51 5.90 3.93
CA LYS A 93 -23.72 6.54 4.47
C LYS A 93 -24.66 5.47 5.04
N GLN A 94 -24.86 4.37 4.33
CA GLN A 94 -25.66 3.25 4.83
C GLN A 94 -25.06 2.57 6.06
N TRP A 95 -23.75 2.26 6.03
CA TRP A 95 -23.05 1.67 7.17
C TRP A 95 -23.24 2.52 8.43
N ASN A 96 -23.11 3.84 8.30
CA ASN A 96 -23.28 4.76 9.43
C ASN A 96 -24.68 4.73 10.07
N ARG A 97 -25.72 4.34 9.33
CA ARG A 97 -27.09 4.20 9.87
C ARG A 97 -27.29 2.90 10.65
N VAL A 98 -26.51 1.86 10.36
CA VAL A 98 -26.73 0.51 10.90
C VAL A 98 -25.58 -0.02 11.75
N LYS A 99 -24.44 0.68 11.79
CA LYS A 99 -23.21 0.21 12.45
C LYS A 99 -23.41 -0.16 13.92
N ASP A 100 -24.27 0.56 14.64
CA ASP A 100 -24.57 0.29 16.05
C ASP A 100 -25.31 -1.04 16.22
N GLN A 101 -26.08 -1.47 15.22
CA GLN A 101 -26.80 -2.75 15.22
C GLN A 101 -25.91 -3.90 14.71
N VAL A 102 -25.19 -3.69 13.59
CA VAL A 102 -24.43 -4.78 12.93
C VAL A 102 -23.03 -5.00 13.52
N ALA A 103 -22.51 -4.00 14.22
CA ALA A 103 -21.24 -4.04 14.93
C ALA A 103 -21.27 -3.12 16.18
N PRO A 104 -22.01 -3.49 17.25
CA PRO A 104 -22.09 -2.69 18.49
C PRO A 104 -20.71 -2.30 19.09
N TRP A 105 -19.68 -3.11 18.84
CA TRP A 105 -18.29 -2.87 19.24
C TRP A 105 -17.52 -1.93 18.30
N TRP A 106 -18.18 -1.20 17.40
CA TRP A 106 -17.48 -0.50 16.33
C TRP A 106 -16.55 0.61 16.84
N SER A 107 -16.94 1.27 17.94
CA SER A 107 -16.20 2.36 18.58
C SER A 107 -14.83 1.93 19.13
N HIS A 108 -14.62 0.63 19.38
CA HIS A 108 -13.35 0.09 19.84
C HIS A 108 -12.27 0.04 18.73
N ASN A 109 -12.65 0.28 17.48
CA ASN A 109 -11.77 0.24 16.33
C ASN A 109 -11.75 1.59 15.62
N SER A 110 -10.66 1.89 14.92
CA SER A 110 -10.63 3.06 14.05
C SER A 110 -11.75 3.01 13.00
N LYS A 111 -12.38 4.17 12.75
CA LYS A 111 -13.34 4.35 11.65
C LYS A 111 -12.77 3.92 10.28
N GLU A 112 -11.45 4.01 10.13
CA GLU A 112 -10.72 3.65 8.91
C GLU A 112 -10.79 2.14 8.62
N CYS A 113 -11.00 1.29 9.63
CA CYS A 113 -11.27 -0.14 9.43
C CYS A 113 -12.48 -0.35 8.53
N TYR A 114 -13.59 0.31 8.86
CA TYR A 114 -14.85 0.18 8.14
C TYR A 114 -14.78 0.85 6.77
N SER A 115 -14.22 2.05 6.70
CA SER A 115 -14.02 2.74 5.42
C SER A 115 -13.15 1.93 4.46
N THR A 116 -12.06 1.32 4.94
CA THR A 116 -11.19 0.46 4.12
C THR A 116 -11.92 -0.80 3.68
N GLY A 117 -12.67 -1.45 4.57
CA GLY A 117 -13.43 -2.65 4.24
C GLY A 117 -14.49 -2.41 3.15
N ILE A 118 -15.23 -1.30 3.25
CA ILE A 118 -16.22 -0.90 2.23
C ILE A 118 -15.52 -0.53 0.92
N ALA A 119 -14.40 0.22 0.98
CA ALA A 119 -13.64 0.59 -0.22
C ALA A 119 -13.11 -0.64 -0.97
N ASP A 120 -12.57 -1.62 -0.24
CA ASP A 120 -12.14 -2.88 -0.85
C ASP A 120 -13.31 -3.65 -1.50
N ALA A 121 -14.53 -3.55 -0.95
CA ALA A 121 -15.71 -4.22 -1.51
C ALA A 121 -16.16 -3.55 -2.81
N VAL A 122 -16.22 -2.21 -2.81
CA VAL A 122 -16.49 -1.39 -4.00
C VAL A 122 -15.47 -1.68 -5.11
N GLU A 123 -14.18 -1.69 -4.78
CA GLU A 123 -13.13 -2.00 -5.75
C GLU A 123 -13.28 -3.41 -6.32
N ALA A 124 -13.63 -4.39 -5.49
CA ALA A 124 -13.85 -5.76 -5.96
C ALA A 124 -15.08 -5.88 -6.88
N LEU A 125 -16.18 -5.17 -6.58
CA LEU A 125 -17.38 -5.11 -7.42
C LEU A 125 -17.09 -4.41 -8.75
N ASN A 126 -16.36 -3.29 -8.74
CA ASN A 126 -15.95 -2.58 -9.95
C ASN A 126 -15.03 -3.43 -10.83
N ASN A 127 -14.08 -4.16 -10.24
CA ASN A 127 -13.25 -5.11 -10.98
C ASN A 127 -14.08 -6.21 -11.66
N TRP A 128 -15.10 -6.75 -10.97
CA TRP A 128 -16.03 -7.72 -11.56
C TRP A 128 -16.88 -7.08 -12.68
N LYS A 129 -17.44 -5.89 -12.46
CA LYS A 129 -18.24 -5.16 -13.46
C LYS A 129 -17.42 -4.88 -14.73
N SER A 130 -16.22 -4.34 -14.60
CA SER A 130 -15.32 -4.06 -15.73
C SER A 130 -14.84 -5.35 -16.40
N SER A 131 -14.64 -6.43 -15.65
CA SER A 131 -14.32 -7.74 -16.24
C SER A 131 -15.50 -8.33 -17.01
N LYS A 132 -16.74 -8.16 -16.53
CA LYS A 132 -17.96 -8.61 -17.22
C LYS A 132 -18.21 -7.81 -18.50
N ALA A 133 -17.90 -6.52 -18.48
CA ALA A 133 -18.00 -5.62 -19.64
C ALA A 133 -16.84 -5.75 -20.64
N GLY A 134 -15.80 -6.55 -20.35
CA GLY A 134 -14.65 -6.73 -21.24
C GLY A 134 -13.66 -5.55 -21.27
N THR A 135 -13.84 -4.53 -20.41
CA THR A 135 -13.00 -3.32 -20.39
C THR A 135 -11.72 -3.48 -19.55
N ARG A 136 -11.65 -4.51 -18.71
CA ARG A 136 -10.48 -4.81 -17.87
C ARG A 136 -9.52 -5.77 -18.57
N LYS A 137 -8.24 -5.37 -18.67
CA LYS A 137 -7.16 -6.24 -19.15
C LYS A 137 -6.88 -7.41 -18.19
N GLY A 138 -6.52 -8.57 -18.75
CA GLY A 138 -6.11 -9.77 -18.00
C GLY A 138 -7.23 -10.80 -17.76
N ARG A 139 -6.96 -11.76 -16.86
CA ARG A 139 -7.89 -12.88 -16.57
C ARG A 139 -9.25 -12.37 -16.10
N ARG A 140 -10.33 -13.04 -16.55
CA ARG A 140 -11.71 -12.78 -16.10
C ARG A 140 -11.82 -12.89 -14.57
N VAL A 141 -12.47 -11.92 -13.96
CA VAL A 141 -12.72 -11.84 -12.51
C VAL A 141 -14.18 -12.20 -12.27
N GLY A 142 -14.42 -13.17 -11.40
CA GLY A 142 -15.78 -13.54 -10.97
C GLY A 142 -16.33 -12.60 -9.90
N PHE A 143 -17.61 -12.76 -9.56
CA PHE A 143 -18.25 -11.98 -8.50
C PHE A 143 -17.47 -12.12 -7.17
N PRO A 144 -17.25 -11.01 -6.42
CA PRO A 144 -16.51 -11.07 -5.16
C PRO A 144 -17.18 -11.99 -4.15
N ARG A 145 -16.36 -12.69 -3.35
CA ARG A 145 -16.84 -13.61 -2.31
C ARG A 145 -16.67 -13.01 -0.92
N LEU A 146 -17.52 -13.45 0.00
CA LEU A 146 -17.35 -13.12 1.41
C LEU A 146 -15.97 -13.56 1.91
N LYS A 147 -15.37 -12.70 2.73
CA LYS A 147 -14.06 -12.91 3.36
C LYS A 147 -14.21 -13.71 4.64
N SER A 148 -13.46 -14.79 4.75
CA SER A 148 -13.31 -15.54 6.01
C SER A 148 -12.01 -15.16 6.73
N LEU A 149 -11.95 -15.39 8.03
CA LEU A 149 -10.74 -15.17 8.83
C LEU A 149 -9.53 -15.96 8.29
N ARG A 150 -9.77 -17.18 7.80
CA ARG A 150 -8.71 -18.07 7.30
C ARG A 150 -8.16 -17.67 5.92
N LYS A 151 -8.97 -17.04 5.07
CA LYS A 151 -8.61 -16.73 3.67
C LYS A 151 -8.23 -15.27 3.45
N ASP A 152 -8.81 -14.34 4.22
CA ASP A 152 -8.50 -12.93 4.05
C ASP A 152 -7.21 -12.56 4.79
N ARG A 153 -6.28 -11.97 4.06
CA ARG A 153 -5.04 -11.45 4.64
C ARG A 153 -5.37 -10.36 5.67
N PRO A 154 -4.94 -10.49 6.94
CA PRO A 154 -5.18 -9.48 7.96
C PRO A 154 -4.46 -8.18 7.60
N ARG A 155 -5.24 -7.13 7.36
CA ARG A 155 -4.73 -5.79 7.08
C ARG A 155 -5.76 -4.72 7.40
N VAL A 156 -5.30 -3.49 7.60
CA VAL A 156 -6.13 -2.29 7.64
C VAL A 156 -5.29 -1.10 7.15
N ARG A 157 -5.91 -0.22 6.36
CA ARG A 157 -5.30 1.03 5.90
C ARG A 157 -5.86 2.19 6.71
N PHE A 158 -5.00 3.10 7.09
CA PHE A 158 -5.34 4.35 7.76
C PHE A 158 -4.93 5.50 6.86
N THR A 159 -5.89 6.34 6.50
CA THR A 159 -5.66 7.57 5.71
C THR A 159 -5.83 8.83 6.55
N THR A 160 -6.48 8.70 7.71
CA THR A 160 -6.70 9.77 8.69
C THR A 160 -6.32 9.32 10.09
N GLY A 161 -6.17 10.30 10.99
CA GLY A 161 -5.71 10.09 12.37
C GLY A 161 -4.20 10.23 12.54
N THR A 162 -3.73 10.03 13.76
CA THR A 162 -2.33 10.23 14.15
C THR A 162 -1.44 9.13 13.58
N MET A 163 -0.69 9.47 12.54
CA MET A 163 0.33 8.63 11.91
C MET A 163 1.68 9.32 12.05
N ARG A 164 2.60 8.76 12.85
CA ARG A 164 3.91 9.38 13.14
C ARG A 164 5.00 8.33 13.26
N LEU A 165 6.23 8.73 12.94
CA LEU A 165 7.45 8.02 13.28
C LEU A 165 8.18 8.89 14.29
N GLU A 166 8.45 8.37 15.49
CA GLU A 166 9.05 9.14 16.58
C GLU A 166 10.57 9.33 16.37
N ASP A 167 11.15 10.32 17.06
CA ASP A 167 12.55 10.72 16.89
C ASP A 167 13.57 9.66 17.32
N ASP A 168 13.15 8.69 18.14
CA ASP A 168 13.91 7.50 18.50
C ASP A 168 14.22 6.58 17.30
N ARG A 169 13.56 6.82 16.15
CA ARG A 169 13.65 6.03 14.92
C ARG A 169 13.33 4.55 15.12
N ARG A 170 12.56 4.24 16.15
CA ARG A 170 12.18 2.89 16.56
C ARG A 170 10.70 2.79 16.94
N THR A 171 10.00 3.89 17.09
CA THR A 171 8.57 3.89 17.42
C THR A 171 7.74 4.43 16.26
N ILE A 172 6.70 3.68 15.88
CA ILE A 172 5.72 4.06 14.87
C ILE A 172 4.35 4.14 15.55
N VAL A 173 3.70 5.30 15.46
CA VAL A 173 2.35 5.54 16.00
C VAL A 173 1.32 5.29 14.92
N VAL A 174 0.41 4.35 15.19
CA VAL A 174 -0.70 3.98 14.31
C VAL A 174 -2.01 4.45 14.95
N PRO A 175 -2.97 5.03 14.20
CA PRO A 175 -4.21 5.56 14.76
C PRO A 175 -4.98 4.52 15.59
N VAL A 176 -5.48 4.94 16.77
CA VAL A 176 -6.23 4.12 17.77
C VAL A 176 -5.41 2.99 18.42
N ILE A 177 -4.49 2.36 17.69
CA ILE A 177 -3.62 1.27 18.18
C ILE A 177 -2.47 1.82 19.05
N GLY A 178 -2.01 3.03 18.75
CA GLY A 178 -0.95 3.72 19.47
C GLY A 178 0.45 3.35 18.98
N ALA A 179 1.43 3.54 19.86
CA ALA A 179 2.85 3.32 19.59
C ALA A 179 3.18 1.81 19.48
N LEU A 180 3.89 1.46 18.42
CA LEU A 180 4.45 0.12 18.15
C LEU A 180 5.93 0.24 17.83
N ARG A 181 6.75 -0.66 18.38
CA ARG A 181 8.19 -0.68 18.12
C ARG A 181 8.48 -1.30 16.75
N ALA A 182 9.25 -0.63 15.92
CA ALA A 182 9.82 -1.15 14.69
C ALA A 182 11.08 -1.99 14.96
N MET A 183 11.17 -3.14 14.30
CA MET A 183 12.32 -4.05 14.42
C MET A 183 13.56 -3.52 13.71
N GLU A 184 13.39 -2.66 12.71
CA GLU A 184 14.45 -1.98 11.97
C GLU A 184 14.41 -0.47 12.21
N ASN A 185 15.50 0.22 11.85
CA ASN A 185 15.64 1.66 12.06
C ASN A 185 14.78 2.43 11.05
N THR A 186 13.90 3.30 11.53
CA THR A 186 12.93 4.03 10.69
C THR A 186 13.50 5.33 10.09
N ARG A 187 14.79 5.63 10.29
CA ARG A 187 15.50 6.84 9.84
C ARG A 187 15.23 7.22 8.38
N ARG A 188 15.13 6.24 7.48
CA ARG A 188 14.86 6.47 6.05
C ARG A 188 13.60 7.32 5.83
N VAL A 189 12.60 7.17 6.69
CA VAL A 189 11.33 7.90 6.61
C VAL A 189 11.27 9.00 7.67
N GLN A 190 11.71 8.72 8.90
CA GLN A 190 11.69 9.69 10.00
C GLN A 190 12.52 10.94 9.70
N ARG A 191 13.74 10.81 9.13
CA ARG A 191 14.60 11.97 8.86
C ARG A 191 13.98 12.93 7.83
N PRO A 192 13.49 12.48 6.66
CA PRO A 192 12.77 13.36 5.75
C PRO A 192 11.53 14.02 6.38
N LEU A 193 10.79 13.30 7.23
CA LEU A 193 9.62 13.86 7.94
C LEU A 193 10.03 15.00 8.88
N ALA A 194 11.04 14.76 9.72
CA ALA A 194 11.55 15.75 10.67
C ALA A 194 12.10 17.01 9.99
N CYS A 195 12.72 16.86 8.81
CA CYS A 195 13.21 18.00 8.02
C CYS A 195 12.14 18.69 7.16
N GLY A 196 10.85 18.36 7.31
CA GLY A 196 9.77 18.95 6.50
C GLY A 196 9.82 18.57 5.00
N ARG A 197 10.62 17.56 4.64
CA ARG A 197 10.80 17.07 3.25
C ARG A 197 9.99 15.82 2.95
N ALA A 198 9.15 15.36 3.87
CA ALA A 198 8.24 14.26 3.63
C ALA A 198 6.88 14.50 4.28
N ARG A 199 5.84 13.83 3.78
CA ARG A 199 4.52 13.79 4.39
C ARG A 199 3.93 12.39 4.28
N ILE A 200 3.47 11.84 5.40
CA ILE A 200 2.76 10.56 5.41
C ILE A 200 1.40 10.74 4.75
N LEU A 201 1.10 9.89 3.78
CA LEU A 201 -0.17 9.86 3.06
C LEU A 201 -1.11 8.81 3.66
N ASN A 202 -0.57 7.63 3.99
CA ASN A 202 -1.29 6.58 4.69
C ASN A 202 -0.34 5.57 5.34
N MET A 203 -0.88 4.81 6.30
CA MET A 203 -0.23 3.63 6.85
C MET A 203 -1.12 2.42 6.65
N THR A 204 -0.55 1.30 6.21
CA THR A 204 -1.25 0.01 6.16
C THR A 204 -0.62 -0.96 7.15
N LEU A 205 -1.35 -1.28 8.21
CA LEU A 205 -0.96 -2.33 9.15
C LEU A 205 -1.39 -3.68 8.57
N SER A 206 -0.53 -4.69 8.63
CA SER A 206 -0.84 -6.03 8.14
C SER A 206 -0.12 -7.11 8.92
N GLU A 207 -0.70 -8.30 8.95
CA GLU A 207 -0.07 -9.50 9.48
C GLU A 207 0.27 -10.45 8.33
N GLN A 208 1.44 -11.05 8.39
CA GLN A 208 1.89 -12.06 7.44
C GLN A 208 2.79 -13.07 8.15
N TRP A 209 2.41 -14.34 8.11
CA TRP A 209 3.14 -15.45 8.75
C TRP A 209 3.43 -15.20 10.25
N GLY A 210 2.42 -14.71 10.98
CA GLY A 210 2.54 -14.38 12.41
C GLY A 210 3.34 -13.10 12.72
N ARG A 211 3.90 -12.41 11.71
CA ARG A 211 4.67 -11.18 11.88
C ARG A 211 3.82 -9.97 11.53
N LEU A 212 3.99 -8.90 12.30
CA LEU A 212 3.28 -7.64 12.12
C LEU A 212 4.12 -6.69 11.26
N PHE A 213 3.50 -6.03 10.29
CA PHE A 213 4.16 -5.08 9.41
C PHE A 213 3.34 -3.81 9.25
N VAL A 214 4.02 -2.67 9.13
CA VAL A 214 3.42 -1.42 8.66
C VAL A 214 4.07 -0.97 7.36
N SER A 215 3.24 -0.77 6.35
CA SER A 215 3.63 -0.07 5.11
C SER A 215 3.27 1.40 5.25
N VAL A 216 4.28 2.26 5.26
CA VAL A 216 4.12 3.72 5.28
C VAL A 216 4.23 4.23 3.85
N ASN A 217 3.15 4.78 3.32
CA ASN A 217 3.14 5.49 2.04
C ASN A 217 3.30 6.98 2.33
N TYR A 218 4.28 7.62 1.70
CA TYR A 218 4.61 9.02 1.98
C TYR A 218 5.09 9.70 0.71
N SER A 219 4.83 11.01 0.60
CA SER A 219 5.49 11.86 -0.37
C SER A 219 6.83 12.30 0.20
N VAL A 220 7.87 12.35 -0.62
CA VAL A 220 9.19 12.85 -0.25
C VAL A 220 9.69 13.82 -1.30
N ARG A 221 10.19 14.97 -0.84
CA ARG A 221 10.90 15.93 -1.65
C ARG A 221 12.35 15.51 -1.75
N THR A 222 12.72 14.93 -2.89
CA THR A 222 14.11 14.64 -3.19
C THR A 222 14.72 15.93 -3.72
N PRO A 223 15.83 16.43 -3.14
CA PRO A 223 16.51 17.55 -3.77
C PRO A 223 16.91 17.09 -5.19
N ASN A 224 16.59 17.90 -6.20
CA ASN A 224 17.08 17.72 -7.57
C ASN A 224 18.59 17.99 -7.57
N VAL A 225 19.35 17.09 -6.96
CA VAL A 225 20.76 16.96 -7.22
C VAL A 225 20.81 15.83 -8.24
N ALA A 226 20.64 16.18 -9.51
CA ALA A 226 21.21 15.35 -10.55
C ALA A 226 22.71 15.35 -10.23
N ALA A 227 23.16 14.37 -9.45
CA ALA A 227 24.57 14.21 -9.17
C ALA A 227 25.20 13.95 -10.53
N THR A 228 26.00 14.90 -11.03
CA THR A 228 26.80 14.68 -12.22
C THR A 228 27.62 13.42 -11.96
N PRO A 229 27.41 12.33 -12.73
CA PRO A 229 28.15 11.10 -12.53
C PRO A 229 29.65 11.42 -12.60
N LYS A 230 30.43 10.98 -11.61
CA LYS A 230 31.88 11.03 -11.72
C LYS A 230 32.28 9.94 -12.73
N GLY A 231 32.53 10.33 -13.97
CA GLY A 231 32.85 9.43 -15.09
C GLY A 231 31.67 9.14 -16.03
N PRO A 232 31.10 10.14 -16.72
CA PRO A 232 29.94 9.95 -17.61
C PRO A 232 30.24 9.05 -18.83
N ALA A 233 31.52 8.87 -19.17
CA ALA A 233 31.98 7.98 -20.25
C ALA A 233 32.06 6.50 -19.82
N VAL A 234 31.96 6.19 -18.52
CA VAL A 234 32.01 4.81 -18.04
C VAL A 234 30.60 4.24 -18.04
N ARG A 235 30.37 3.25 -18.91
CA ARG A 235 29.11 2.50 -18.93
C ARG A 235 29.26 1.23 -18.10
N ALA A 236 28.34 1.02 -17.16
CA ALA A 236 28.30 -0.20 -16.34
C ALA A 236 26.98 -0.95 -16.56
N GLY A 237 27.07 -2.20 -17.00
CA GLY A 237 25.95 -3.14 -16.99
C GLY A 237 25.95 -3.95 -15.69
N VAL A 238 24.79 -4.05 -15.02
CA VAL A 238 24.63 -4.85 -13.80
C VAL A 238 23.64 -5.98 -14.06
N ASP A 239 24.10 -7.22 -14.02
CA ASP A 239 23.23 -8.41 -14.04
C ASP A 239 23.03 -8.95 -12.61
N LEU A 240 21.77 -9.13 -12.22
CA LEU A 240 21.38 -9.69 -10.92
C LEU A 240 21.13 -11.19 -11.07
N GLY A 241 22.20 -11.96 -11.16
CA GLY A 241 22.15 -13.41 -11.27
C GLY A 241 21.73 -14.10 -9.96
N LEU A 242 21.05 -15.25 -10.07
CA LEU A 242 20.79 -16.12 -8.90
C LEU A 242 22.05 -16.87 -8.42
N ARG A 243 23.10 -16.93 -9.24
CA ARG A 243 24.37 -17.63 -8.95
C ARG A 243 25.43 -16.71 -8.33
N THR A 244 25.49 -15.46 -8.79
CA THR A 244 26.46 -14.42 -8.42
C THR A 244 25.69 -13.15 -8.06
N LEU A 245 26.02 -12.47 -6.96
CA LEU A 245 25.23 -11.35 -6.42
C LEU A 245 25.04 -10.25 -7.46
N ALA A 246 26.12 -9.91 -8.14
CA ALA A 246 26.15 -9.00 -9.27
C ALA A 246 27.39 -9.30 -10.12
N THR A 247 27.24 -9.26 -11.43
CA THR A 247 28.39 -9.12 -12.35
C THR A 247 28.33 -7.72 -12.91
N VAL A 248 29.41 -6.96 -12.72
CA VAL A 248 29.54 -5.58 -13.21
C VAL A 248 30.55 -5.59 -14.36
N ALA A 249 30.07 -5.32 -15.56
CA ALA A 249 30.91 -5.09 -16.72
C ALA A 249 31.04 -3.58 -16.94
N THR A 250 32.26 -3.06 -16.88
CA THR A 250 32.58 -1.66 -17.16
C THR A 250 33.37 -1.56 -18.45
N VAL A 251 33.00 -0.60 -19.30
CA VAL A 251 33.79 -0.23 -20.47
C VAL A 251 34.22 1.22 -20.29
N ASP A 252 35.53 1.45 -20.35
CA ASP A 252 36.08 2.80 -20.48
C ASP A 252 36.09 3.19 -21.96
N GLU A 253 35.23 4.14 -22.35
CA GLU A 253 35.14 4.59 -23.74
C GLU A 253 36.39 5.33 -24.22
N SER A 254 37.23 5.84 -23.31
CA SER A 254 38.44 6.59 -23.66
C SER A 254 39.65 5.69 -23.95
N THR A 255 39.73 4.54 -23.28
CA THR A 255 40.83 3.57 -23.44
C THR A 255 40.39 2.30 -24.17
N GLY A 256 39.09 2.04 -24.28
CA GLY A 256 38.52 0.81 -24.82
C GLY A 256 38.62 -0.39 -23.88
N GLU A 257 39.13 -0.20 -22.65
CA GLU A 257 39.36 -1.28 -21.70
C GLU A 257 38.03 -1.81 -21.13
N GLN A 258 37.90 -3.14 -21.11
CA GLN A 258 36.74 -3.83 -20.55
C GLN A 258 37.15 -4.52 -19.24
N THR A 259 36.45 -4.20 -18.15
CA THR A 259 36.66 -4.85 -16.86
C THR A 259 35.38 -5.56 -16.44
N ILE A 260 35.50 -6.83 -16.02
CA ILE A 260 34.39 -7.61 -15.48
C ILE A 260 34.71 -7.92 -14.02
N VAL A 261 33.86 -7.43 -13.11
CA VAL A 261 33.98 -7.68 -11.67
C VAL A 261 32.79 -8.50 -11.21
N GLU A 262 33.07 -9.68 -10.66
CA GLU A 262 32.05 -10.55 -10.06
C GLU A 262 31.96 -10.37 -8.56
N TYR A 263 30.78 -10.02 -8.07
CA TYR A 263 30.47 -9.95 -6.65
C TYR A 263 29.82 -11.26 -6.20
N VAL A 264 30.52 -12.01 -5.37
CA VAL A 264 30.03 -13.30 -4.87
C VAL A 264 28.83 -13.10 -3.94
N ASN A 265 27.87 -14.03 -3.99
CA ASN A 265 26.76 -14.06 -3.06
C ASN A 265 27.24 -14.16 -1.60
N PRO A 266 26.71 -13.33 -0.68
CA PRO A 266 27.09 -13.41 0.72
C PRO A 266 26.78 -14.80 1.30
N ALA A 267 27.71 -15.30 2.12
CA ALA A 267 27.71 -16.66 2.67
C ALA A 267 26.43 -17.17 3.36
N PRO A 268 25.52 -16.34 3.94
CA PRO A 268 24.31 -16.88 4.58
C PRO A 268 23.30 -17.48 3.60
N LEU A 269 23.37 -17.13 2.30
CA LEU A 269 22.41 -17.59 1.31
C LEU A 269 22.59 -19.09 1.00
N ARG A 270 23.84 -19.59 0.90
CA ARG A 270 24.09 -21.01 0.62
C ARG A 270 23.69 -21.91 1.78
N ALA A 271 23.96 -21.49 3.03
CA ALA A 271 23.55 -22.23 4.23
C ALA A 271 22.02 -22.28 4.36
N SER A 272 21.35 -21.13 4.23
CA SER A 272 19.89 -21.04 4.33
C SER A 272 19.15 -21.73 3.18
N LEU A 273 19.72 -21.81 1.98
CA LEU A 273 19.13 -22.57 0.85
C LEU A 273 19.24 -24.08 1.02
N ARG A 274 20.32 -24.60 1.64
CA ARG A 274 20.44 -26.04 1.98
C ARG A 274 19.40 -26.43 3.04
N GLU A 275 19.25 -25.60 4.06
CA GLU A 275 18.26 -25.80 5.13
C GLU A 275 16.84 -25.81 4.57
N ARG A 276 16.47 -24.81 3.75
CA ARG A 276 15.15 -24.73 3.11
C ARG A 276 14.84 -25.88 2.14
N ARG A 277 15.85 -26.45 1.47
CA ARG A 277 15.67 -27.66 0.63
C ARG A 277 15.43 -28.92 1.46
N ARG A 278 15.94 -28.98 2.70
CA ARG A 278 15.66 -30.07 3.65
C ARG A 278 14.25 -29.96 4.24
N THR A 279 13.79 -28.75 4.54
CA THR A 279 12.45 -28.53 5.14
C THR A 279 11.31 -28.56 4.11
N GLY A 280 11.62 -28.59 2.81
CA GLY A 280 10.65 -28.64 1.72
C GLY A 280 10.40 -30.05 1.14
N ARG A 281 10.89 -31.11 1.80
CA ARG A 281 10.53 -32.50 1.50
C ARG A 281 9.56 -33.02 2.55
#